data_AF-A0A426Y930-F1
#
_entry.id   AF-A0A426Y930-F1
#
_cell.length_a   1.000
_cell.length_b   1.000
_cell.length_c   1.000
_cell.angle_alpha   90.00
_cell.angle_beta   90.00
_cell.angle_gamma   90.00
#
_symmetry.space_group_name_H-M   'P 1'
#
loop_
_entity.id
_entity.type
_entity.pdbx_description
1 polymer ?
#
loop_
_entity_poly.entity_id
_entity_poly.type
_entity_poly.pdbx_seq_one_letter_code
_entity_poly.pdbx_strand_id
1 'polypeptide(L)'
;MGRVSILRHLYPIRVAVRRVLIWAPYRPCFRTRNDSHIKLNLRSSSNLAGLSTHGSVSMVTWSGLLKTLIDILVFSSLYIEQNFKMTLCQSSQSLKIRELLFSFEQGLAENLKKLKPKDASDVLTLSWMSLAMDFLLDAHNSIKTFINELRLPVSDWDEKWISIYLDSSVKLLDVCIALSSELSRLDQGQLLLQYVLHLTGISASYPSSEQLVRAHSYIHEWIEHISKSPKLDNFAAIVESLHQGTLDLPKGKSSKAKALMRALYGVKVMTVFICAIFSASLSGCSRALIDLHVSADFHWFEAVCDLQAIVKEEIKRKVVGGKLVLFKEIEAVKICALRLHDLANHVSCKEEPVQDTRGINREDKVPERWRLQDCVTNLNGTAKKLGHELGSLSNQANDFFQIILMGRDALLCNLRVSAVTRQQY
;
A
#
# COMPACT_ATOMS: atom_id res chain seq x y z
N MET A 1 -26.40 -53.28 -51.23
CA MET A 1 -25.90 -52.60 -50.01
C MET A 1 -26.48 -51.18 -50.01
N GLY A 2 -26.78 -50.47 -48.91
CA GLY A 2 -26.74 -50.74 -47.45
C GLY A 2 -26.63 -49.38 -46.73
N ARG A 3 -27.73 -48.77 -46.24
CA ARG A 3 -28.37 -48.97 -44.91
C ARG A 3 -27.41 -48.76 -43.72
N VAL A 4 -27.72 -47.97 -42.69
CA VAL A 4 -28.94 -47.16 -42.40
C VAL A 4 -28.66 -45.97 -41.46
N SER A 5 -29.62 -45.05 -41.36
CA SER A 5 -29.60 -43.78 -40.63
C SER A 5 -29.04 -43.79 -39.20
N ILE A 6 -28.06 -42.92 -38.91
CA ILE A 6 -27.69 -42.50 -37.55
C ILE A 6 -28.66 -41.40 -37.08
N LEU A 7 -29.93 -41.75 -36.91
CA LEU A 7 -31.00 -40.81 -36.55
C LEU A 7 -32.12 -41.47 -35.74
N ARG A 8 -31.77 -41.96 -34.54
CA ARG A 8 -32.73 -42.31 -33.47
C ARG A 8 -32.06 -42.24 -32.09
N HIS A 9 -32.80 -41.76 -31.10
CA HIS A 9 -32.45 -41.75 -29.66
C HIS A 9 -31.26 -40.86 -29.22
N LEU A 10 -31.24 -39.62 -29.72
CA LEU A 10 -30.86 -38.49 -28.86
C LEU A 10 -32.13 -37.84 -28.31
N TYR A 11 -32.15 -37.61 -27.00
CA TYR A 11 -33.26 -37.06 -26.19
C TYR A 11 -34.54 -37.93 -26.07
N PRO A 12 -35.31 -37.80 -24.96
CA PRO A 12 -35.20 -36.78 -23.92
C PRO A 12 -34.80 -37.29 -22.52
N ILE A 13 -33.54 -37.08 -22.13
CA ILE A 13 -33.19 -36.97 -20.71
C ILE A 13 -33.59 -35.55 -20.25
N ARG A 14 -34.89 -35.32 -20.07
CA ARG A 14 -35.43 -34.01 -19.62
C ARG A 14 -36.70 -34.03 -18.76
N VAL A 15 -37.07 -35.17 -18.15
CA VAL A 15 -38.11 -35.24 -17.11
C VAL A 15 -37.62 -36.07 -15.92
N ALA A 16 -36.94 -35.42 -14.97
CA ALA A 16 -36.61 -35.99 -13.65
C ALA A 16 -36.23 -34.91 -12.61
N VAL A 17 -35.65 -33.78 -13.03
CA VAL A 17 -35.21 -32.68 -12.15
C VAL A 17 -36.39 -31.79 -11.68
N ARG A 18 -37.46 -32.41 -11.18
CA ARG A 18 -38.64 -31.77 -10.56
C ARG A 18 -39.32 -32.70 -9.54
N ARG A 19 -38.58 -33.21 -8.53
CA ARG A 19 -39.18 -33.82 -7.31
C ARG A 19 -38.23 -34.10 -6.12
N VAL A 20 -37.28 -33.22 -5.77
CA VAL A 20 -36.79 -33.09 -4.37
C VAL A 20 -36.40 -31.63 -4.08
N LEU A 21 -37.37 -30.84 -3.63
CA LEU A 21 -37.27 -29.60 -2.84
C LEU A 21 -38.72 -29.10 -2.65
N ILE A 22 -39.00 -28.38 -1.55
CA ILE A 22 -40.34 -28.03 -1.04
C ILE A 22 -41.03 -29.20 -0.27
N TRP A 23 -40.49 -29.57 0.90
CA TRP A 23 -41.23 -29.49 2.19
C TRP A 23 -40.34 -29.78 3.41
N ALA A 24 -40.37 -28.83 4.34
CA ALA A 24 -40.07 -28.94 5.77
C ALA A 24 -41.01 -27.90 6.44
N PRO A 25 -41.47 -28.06 7.71
CA PRO A 25 -40.80 -28.79 8.80
C PRO A 25 -41.71 -29.80 9.54
N TYR A 26 -41.15 -30.53 10.52
CA TYR A 26 -41.52 -30.45 11.96
C TYR A 26 -40.58 -31.34 12.82
N ARG A 27 -40.35 -30.93 14.07
CA ARG A 27 -39.65 -31.65 15.17
C ARG A 27 -40.67 -31.89 16.32
N PRO A 28 -40.39 -32.67 17.40
CA PRO A 28 -39.12 -33.24 17.88
C PRO A 28 -39.10 -34.80 17.74
N CYS A 29 -38.68 -35.74 18.63
CA CYS A 29 -38.25 -35.70 20.04
C CYS A 29 -37.36 -36.91 20.47
N PHE A 30 -37.20 -37.07 21.78
CA PHE A 30 -36.43 -38.08 22.55
C PHE A 30 -37.17 -39.45 22.69
N ARG A 31 -36.62 -40.57 23.21
CA ARG A 31 -35.49 -40.77 24.17
C ARG A 31 -34.95 -42.23 24.19
N THR A 32 -33.64 -42.43 24.40
CA THR A 32 -32.94 -43.55 25.14
C THR A 32 -33.22 -45.05 24.85
N ARG A 33 -32.40 -46.04 25.22
CA ARG A 33 -30.93 -46.21 25.44
C ARG A 33 -30.71 -47.65 25.99
N ASN A 34 -29.61 -48.33 25.60
CA ASN A 34 -29.16 -49.66 26.13
C ASN A 34 -30.17 -50.83 25.84
N ASP A 35 -29.82 -52.13 25.87
CA ASP A 35 -28.52 -52.79 26.16
C ASP A 35 -28.32 -54.15 25.44
N SER A 36 -27.04 -54.52 25.28
CA SER A 36 -26.37 -55.86 25.29
C SER A 36 -26.93 -57.18 24.65
N HIS A 37 -25.98 -58.14 24.55
CA HIS A 37 -26.10 -59.62 24.42
C HIS A 37 -26.42 -60.33 23.08
N ILE A 38 -25.32 -60.64 22.37
CA ILE A 38 -24.91 -61.98 21.86
C ILE A 38 -25.84 -63.17 22.22
N LYS A 39 -26.27 -63.95 21.21
CA LYS A 39 -26.09 -65.42 21.18
C LYS A 39 -26.27 -66.07 19.81
N LEU A 40 -25.38 -67.02 19.51
CA LEU A 40 -25.51 -68.00 18.43
C LEU A 40 -26.59 -69.04 18.77
N ASN A 41 -27.22 -69.64 17.75
CA ASN A 41 -27.69 -71.02 17.87
C ASN A 41 -27.71 -71.74 16.52
N LEU A 42 -27.42 -73.04 16.52
CA LEU A 42 -27.26 -73.90 15.34
C LEU A 42 -28.02 -75.22 15.54
N ARG A 43 -28.97 -75.52 14.65
CA ARG A 43 -29.54 -76.86 14.39
C ARG A 43 -29.99 -76.86 12.91
N SER A 44 -29.50 -77.72 12.00
CA SER A 44 -29.60 -79.20 11.94
C SER A 44 -31.06 -79.65 12.06
N SER A 45 -31.72 -80.23 11.06
CA SER A 45 -31.32 -81.32 10.14
C SER A 45 -32.40 -81.45 9.03
N SER A 46 -32.34 -82.28 7.98
CA SER A 46 -31.33 -83.15 7.34
C SER A 46 -31.93 -83.74 6.03
N ASN A 47 -31.12 -84.42 5.19
CA ASN A 47 -31.54 -85.34 4.11
C ASN A 47 -32.14 -84.65 2.84
N LEU A 48 -32.17 -85.26 1.64
CA LEU A 48 -31.80 -86.62 1.19
C LEU A 48 -31.45 -86.62 -0.33
N ALA A 49 -30.41 -87.37 -0.75
CA ALA A 49 -30.07 -87.78 -2.13
C ALA A 49 -29.86 -86.69 -3.23
N GLY A 50 -29.07 -86.92 -4.29
CA GLY A 50 -28.19 -88.05 -4.63
C GLY A 50 -27.57 -87.91 -6.03
N LEU A 51 -26.71 -88.87 -6.42
CA LEU A 51 -26.08 -89.08 -7.74
C LEU A 51 -25.03 -88.06 -8.23
N SER A 52 -23.84 -88.60 -8.54
CA SER A 52 -22.77 -88.02 -9.36
C SER A 52 -22.30 -89.12 -10.35
N THR A 53 -21.53 -88.88 -11.40
CA THR A 53 -20.65 -87.76 -11.83
C THR A 53 -21.01 -87.37 -13.29
N HIS A 54 -20.25 -86.66 -14.14
CA HIS A 54 -18.91 -86.04 -14.14
C HIS A 54 -18.89 -84.91 -15.21
N GLY A 55 -17.94 -83.97 -15.17
CA GLY A 55 -17.66 -83.10 -16.34
C GLY A 55 -17.16 -81.68 -16.02
N SER A 56 -15.94 -81.54 -15.50
CA SER A 56 -15.41 -80.25 -15.04
C SER A 56 -14.72 -79.44 -16.15
N VAL A 57 -15.35 -78.35 -16.61
CA VAL A 57 -14.70 -77.25 -17.35
C VAL A 57 -15.12 -75.91 -16.73
N SER A 58 -14.22 -74.92 -16.72
CA SER A 58 -14.23 -73.83 -15.73
C SER A 58 -15.37 -72.82 -15.86
N MET A 59 -16.29 -72.79 -14.89
CA MET A 59 -17.22 -71.66 -14.65
C MET A 59 -16.56 -70.46 -13.93
N VAL A 60 -15.23 -70.44 -13.84
CA VAL A 60 -14.43 -69.49 -13.05
C VAL A 60 -14.04 -68.23 -13.86
N THR A 61 -13.91 -68.36 -15.18
CA THR A 61 -13.36 -67.31 -16.07
C THR A 61 -14.31 -66.12 -16.24
N TRP A 62 -15.62 -66.35 -16.40
CA TRP A 62 -16.61 -65.29 -16.59
C TRP A 62 -16.84 -64.46 -15.32
N SER A 63 -16.77 -65.07 -14.14
CA SER A 63 -16.81 -64.34 -12.86
C SER A 63 -15.63 -63.37 -12.73
N GLY A 64 -14.42 -63.84 -13.06
CA GLY A 64 -13.21 -63.00 -13.07
C GLY A 64 -13.31 -61.83 -14.05
N LEU A 65 -13.73 -62.09 -15.30
CA LEU A 65 -13.83 -61.06 -16.35
C LEU A 65 -14.95 -60.04 -16.09
N LEU A 66 -16.11 -60.47 -15.59
CA LEU A 66 -17.19 -59.54 -15.24
C LEU A 66 -16.79 -58.67 -14.04
N LYS A 67 -16.10 -59.26 -13.04
CA LYS A 67 -15.58 -58.52 -11.89
C LYS A 67 -14.51 -57.51 -12.31
N THR A 68 -13.53 -57.88 -13.13
CA THR A 68 -12.50 -56.93 -13.58
C THR A 68 -13.08 -55.84 -14.48
N LEU A 69 -14.10 -56.11 -15.31
CA LEU A 69 -14.79 -55.06 -16.07
C LEU A 69 -15.57 -54.09 -15.16
N ILE A 70 -16.24 -54.59 -14.11
CA ILE A 70 -16.90 -53.75 -13.12
C ILE A 70 -15.86 -52.94 -12.32
N ASP A 71 -14.79 -53.56 -11.84
CA ASP A 71 -13.72 -52.90 -11.10
C ASP A 71 -13.01 -51.84 -11.98
N ILE A 72 -12.79 -52.10 -13.27
CA ILE A 72 -12.25 -51.12 -14.24
C ILE A 72 -13.21 -49.96 -14.49
N LEU A 73 -14.52 -50.20 -14.61
CA LEU A 73 -15.52 -49.14 -14.77
C LEU A 73 -15.68 -48.31 -13.49
N VAL A 74 -15.62 -48.94 -12.32
CA VAL A 74 -15.65 -48.28 -11.00
C VAL A 74 -14.36 -47.48 -10.77
N PHE A 75 -13.18 -48.02 -11.09
CA PHE A 75 -11.92 -47.26 -11.07
C PHE A 75 -11.94 -46.12 -12.08
N SER A 76 -12.48 -46.31 -13.29
CA SER A 76 -12.61 -45.23 -14.28
C SER A 76 -13.53 -44.13 -13.77
N SER A 77 -14.65 -44.49 -13.13
CA SER A 77 -15.58 -43.54 -12.52
C SER A 77 -14.94 -42.79 -11.33
N LEU A 78 -14.30 -43.50 -10.39
CA LEU A 78 -13.61 -42.86 -9.26
C LEU A 78 -12.40 -42.04 -9.71
N TYR A 79 -11.64 -42.48 -10.71
CA TYR A 79 -10.47 -41.75 -11.20
C TYR A 79 -10.89 -40.51 -12.00
N ILE A 80 -12.00 -40.57 -12.76
CA ILE A 80 -12.60 -39.38 -13.37
C ILE A 80 -13.18 -38.46 -12.29
N GLU A 81 -13.91 -38.96 -11.28
CA GLU A 81 -14.50 -38.12 -10.23
C GLU A 81 -13.43 -37.52 -9.29
N GLN A 82 -12.36 -38.26 -8.97
CA GLN A 82 -11.21 -37.75 -8.22
C GLN A 82 -10.40 -36.76 -9.04
N ASN A 83 -10.19 -36.99 -10.35
CA ASN A 83 -9.56 -35.96 -11.21
C ASN A 83 -10.47 -34.75 -11.40
N PHE A 84 -11.79 -34.91 -11.48
CA PHE A 84 -12.72 -33.78 -11.47
C PHE A 84 -12.67 -33.03 -10.14
N LYS A 85 -12.67 -33.72 -9.00
CA LYS A 85 -12.51 -33.09 -7.68
C LYS A 85 -11.15 -32.43 -7.49
N MET A 86 -10.06 -33.02 -7.99
CA MET A 86 -8.71 -32.44 -7.97
C MET A 86 -8.63 -31.21 -8.86
N THR A 87 -9.07 -31.28 -10.11
CA THR A 87 -9.05 -30.14 -11.05
C THR A 87 -10.06 -29.05 -10.67
N LEU A 88 -11.20 -29.39 -10.06
CA LEU A 88 -12.20 -28.44 -9.55
C LEU A 88 -11.76 -27.81 -8.21
N CYS A 89 -11.04 -28.54 -7.34
CA CYS A 89 -10.45 -27.98 -6.13
C CYS A 89 -9.27 -27.06 -6.47
N GLN A 90 -8.38 -27.50 -7.37
CA GLN A 90 -7.29 -26.67 -7.88
C GLN A 90 -7.81 -25.45 -8.66
N SER A 91 -8.85 -25.59 -9.49
CA SER A 91 -9.42 -24.45 -10.22
C SER A 91 -10.17 -23.50 -9.29
N SER A 92 -10.97 -23.98 -8.32
CA SER A 92 -11.65 -23.11 -7.36
C SER A 92 -10.68 -22.44 -6.37
N GLN A 93 -9.56 -23.07 -6.00
CA GLN A 93 -8.52 -22.40 -5.22
C GLN A 93 -7.71 -21.40 -6.08
N SER A 94 -7.45 -21.71 -7.35
CA SER A 94 -6.82 -20.80 -8.32
C SER A 94 -7.71 -19.58 -8.63
N LEU A 95 -9.02 -19.78 -8.72
CA LEU A 95 -10.04 -18.73 -8.86
C LEU A 95 -10.05 -17.84 -7.62
N LYS A 96 -10.13 -18.39 -6.41
CA LYS A 96 -10.07 -17.59 -5.16
C LYS A 96 -8.79 -16.77 -5.02
N ILE A 97 -7.63 -17.32 -5.41
CA ILE A 97 -6.36 -16.58 -5.42
C ILE A 97 -6.39 -15.46 -6.47
N ARG A 98 -7.04 -15.68 -7.63
CA ARG A 98 -7.22 -14.66 -8.67
C ARG A 98 -8.19 -13.56 -8.25
N GLU A 99 -9.31 -13.92 -7.63
CA GLU A 99 -10.32 -13.00 -7.07
C GLU A 99 -9.69 -12.11 -5.99
N LEU A 100 -8.93 -12.71 -5.06
CA LEU A 100 -8.20 -11.97 -4.02
C LEU A 100 -7.14 -11.01 -4.62
N LEU A 101 -6.36 -11.46 -5.61
CA LEU A 101 -5.38 -10.62 -6.32
C LEU A 101 -6.05 -9.50 -7.13
N PHE A 102 -7.19 -9.78 -7.76
CA PHE A 102 -7.98 -8.80 -8.50
C PHE A 102 -8.49 -7.70 -7.56
N SER A 103 -9.12 -8.05 -6.45
CA SER A 103 -9.59 -7.09 -5.44
C SER A 103 -8.45 -6.25 -4.85
N PHE A 104 -7.28 -6.86 -4.61
CA PHE A 104 -6.10 -6.14 -4.15
C PHE A 104 -5.58 -5.12 -5.19
N GLU A 105 -5.45 -5.52 -6.45
CA GLU A 105 -4.98 -4.62 -7.51
C GLU A 105 -6.00 -3.54 -7.88
N GLN A 106 -7.30 -3.85 -7.80
CA GLN A 106 -8.37 -2.86 -7.95
C GLN A 106 -8.33 -1.85 -6.80
N GLY A 107 -8.15 -2.29 -5.54
CA GLY A 107 -8.00 -1.38 -4.39
C GLY A 107 -6.81 -0.43 -4.54
N LEU A 108 -5.66 -0.93 -5.02
CA LEU A 108 -4.52 -0.06 -5.39
C LEU A 108 -4.87 0.93 -6.51
N ALA A 109 -5.54 0.48 -7.57
CA ALA A 109 -5.93 1.33 -8.70
C ALA A 109 -6.91 2.45 -8.27
N GLU A 110 -7.88 2.12 -7.41
CA GLU A 110 -8.84 3.08 -6.86
C GLU A 110 -8.17 4.07 -5.90
N ASN A 111 -7.26 3.61 -5.04
CA ASN A 111 -6.50 4.49 -4.16
C ASN A 111 -5.53 5.41 -4.92
N LEU A 112 -4.92 4.96 -6.02
CA LEU A 112 -4.15 5.82 -6.93
C LEU A 112 -5.04 6.87 -7.62
N LYS A 113 -6.26 6.48 -8.04
CA LYS A 113 -7.24 7.41 -8.63
C LYS A 113 -7.71 8.48 -7.63
N LYS A 114 -7.68 8.22 -6.31
CA LYS A 114 -7.90 9.23 -5.24
C LYS A 114 -6.72 10.19 -5.05
N LEU A 115 -5.50 9.76 -5.36
CA LEU A 115 -4.27 10.58 -5.26
C LEU A 115 -4.09 11.55 -6.45
N LYS A 116 -4.89 11.40 -7.52
CA LYS A 116 -5.00 12.36 -8.62
C LYS A 116 -5.53 13.69 -8.05
N PRO A 117 -4.83 14.83 -8.26
CA PRO A 117 -5.27 16.12 -7.74
C PRO A 117 -6.54 16.60 -8.45
N LYS A 118 -7.25 17.55 -7.84
CA LYS A 118 -8.36 18.26 -8.51
C LYS A 118 -7.82 19.26 -9.54
N ASP A 119 -6.87 20.08 -9.11
CA ASP A 119 -6.13 21.02 -9.94
C ASP A 119 -4.66 20.60 -10.00
N ALA A 120 -4.07 20.47 -11.19
CA ALA A 120 -2.71 19.94 -11.36
C ALA A 120 -1.66 20.65 -10.49
N SER A 121 -1.85 21.97 -10.26
CA SER A 121 -0.96 22.79 -9.43
C SER A 121 -0.79 22.29 -7.97
N ASP A 122 -1.74 21.48 -7.47
CA ASP A 122 -1.74 20.92 -6.12
C ASP A 122 -0.88 19.65 -5.96
N VAL A 123 -0.33 19.08 -7.04
CA VAL A 123 0.76 18.09 -6.87
C VAL A 123 1.97 18.81 -6.26
N LEU A 124 2.72 18.16 -5.37
CA LEU A 124 3.83 18.74 -4.61
C LEU A 124 3.40 19.89 -3.66
N THR A 125 2.23 19.79 -3.05
CA THR A 125 1.89 20.51 -1.80
C THR A 125 2.12 19.59 -0.60
N LEU A 126 2.29 20.15 0.60
CA LEU A 126 2.39 19.32 1.81
C LEU A 126 1.10 18.53 2.04
N SER A 127 -0.04 19.16 1.77
CA SER A 127 -1.36 18.54 1.75
C SER A 127 -1.47 17.34 0.79
N TRP A 128 -0.86 17.40 -0.40
CA TRP A 128 -0.80 16.25 -1.32
C TRP A 128 0.20 15.18 -0.85
N MET A 129 1.32 15.56 -0.24
CA MET A 129 2.26 14.60 0.37
C MET A 129 1.60 13.80 1.50
N SER A 130 0.75 14.42 2.32
CA SER A 130 -0.02 13.68 3.33
C SER A 130 -0.96 12.64 2.70
N LEU A 131 -1.69 12.98 1.63
CA LEU A 131 -2.51 12.00 0.89
C LEU A 131 -1.66 10.88 0.26
N ALA A 132 -0.46 11.19 -0.21
CA ALA A 132 0.48 10.20 -0.73
C ALA A 132 1.04 9.29 0.38
N MET A 133 1.21 9.80 1.60
CA MET A 133 1.58 8.99 2.76
C MET A 133 0.43 8.10 3.22
N ASP A 134 -0.80 8.60 3.31
CA ASP A 134 -1.99 7.79 3.61
C ASP A 134 -2.13 6.63 2.61
N PHE A 135 -1.92 6.91 1.32
CA PHE A 135 -1.84 5.87 0.28
C PHE A 135 -0.78 4.79 0.58
N LEU A 136 0.42 5.17 1.04
CA LEU A 136 1.48 4.21 1.37
C LEU A 136 1.15 3.40 2.63
N LEU A 137 0.59 4.03 3.65
CA LEU A 137 0.10 3.36 4.87
C LEU A 137 -0.96 2.31 4.50
N ASP A 138 -1.95 2.68 3.68
CA ASP A 138 -3.00 1.78 3.17
C ASP A 138 -2.43 0.64 2.31
N ALA A 139 -1.49 0.93 1.40
CA ALA A 139 -0.93 -0.07 0.49
C ALA A 139 -0.11 -1.15 1.23
N HIS A 140 0.70 -0.76 2.22
CA HIS A 140 1.47 -1.71 3.03
C HIS A 140 0.59 -2.46 4.05
N ASN A 141 -0.43 -1.81 4.64
CA ASN A 141 -1.45 -2.52 5.43
C ASN A 141 -2.26 -3.51 4.57
N SER A 142 -2.55 -3.18 3.32
CA SER A 142 -3.24 -4.08 2.38
C SER A 142 -2.42 -5.34 2.08
N ILE A 143 -1.08 -5.25 2.00
CA ILE A 143 -0.20 -6.44 1.90
C ILE A 143 -0.36 -7.34 3.14
N LYS A 144 -0.37 -6.77 4.35
CA LYS A 144 -0.53 -7.51 5.60
C LYS A 144 -1.85 -8.30 5.62
N THR A 145 -2.94 -7.69 5.18
CA THR A 145 -4.25 -8.36 4.99
C THR A 145 -4.16 -9.46 3.92
N PHE A 146 -3.57 -9.16 2.76
CA PHE A 146 -3.39 -10.08 1.64
C PHE A 146 -2.58 -11.35 2.01
N ILE A 147 -1.50 -11.21 2.79
CA ILE A 147 -0.70 -12.33 3.31
C ILE A 147 -1.54 -13.22 4.23
N ASN A 148 -2.32 -12.61 5.14
CA ASN A 148 -3.19 -13.33 6.07
C ASN A 148 -4.29 -14.11 5.35
N GLU A 149 -4.87 -13.55 4.28
CA GLU A 149 -5.90 -14.22 3.47
C GLU A 149 -5.33 -15.32 2.57
N LEU A 150 -4.16 -15.10 1.96
CA LEU A 150 -3.45 -16.15 1.21
C LEU A 150 -3.12 -17.37 2.07
N ARG A 151 -2.88 -17.19 3.38
CA ARG A 151 -2.42 -18.25 4.31
C ARG A 151 -1.25 -19.03 3.71
N LEU A 152 -0.20 -18.31 3.31
CA LEU A 152 1.03 -18.84 2.73
C LEU A 152 2.12 -18.85 3.81
N PRO A 153 2.53 -20.01 4.33
CA PRO A 153 3.59 -20.06 5.34
C PRO A 153 4.92 -19.57 4.74
N VAL A 154 5.77 -18.98 5.59
CA VAL A 154 7.03 -18.36 5.16
C VAL A 154 8.03 -19.40 4.60
N SER A 155 7.86 -20.69 4.91
CA SER A 155 8.55 -21.82 4.29
C SER A 155 8.41 -21.89 2.76
N ASP A 156 7.28 -21.40 2.23
CA ASP A 156 6.91 -21.54 0.82
C ASP A 156 7.33 -20.32 -0.02
N TRP A 157 7.91 -19.30 0.64
CA TRP A 157 8.45 -18.12 0.00
C TRP A 157 9.80 -18.47 -0.65
N ASP A 158 10.18 -17.72 -1.69
CA ASP A 158 11.49 -17.92 -2.31
C ASP A 158 12.59 -17.18 -1.53
N GLU A 159 13.75 -17.82 -1.36
CA GLU A 159 14.87 -17.26 -0.60
C GLU A 159 15.43 -15.98 -1.24
N LYS A 160 15.42 -15.90 -2.58
CA LYS A 160 15.74 -14.65 -3.29
C LYS A 160 14.77 -13.53 -2.92
N TRP A 161 13.49 -13.84 -2.72
CA TRP A 161 12.47 -12.86 -2.34
C TRP A 161 12.55 -12.44 -0.87
N ILE A 162 12.85 -13.37 0.03
CA ILE A 162 13.14 -13.05 1.43
C ILE A 162 14.32 -12.07 1.48
N SER A 163 15.39 -12.33 0.72
CA SER A 163 16.53 -11.42 0.58
C SER A 163 16.13 -10.05 0.01
N ILE A 164 15.42 -10.00 -1.13
CA ILE A 164 14.97 -8.73 -1.76
C ILE A 164 14.06 -7.91 -0.83
N TYR A 165 13.16 -8.54 -0.07
CA TYR A 165 12.31 -7.85 0.90
C TYR A 165 13.12 -7.33 2.09
N LEU A 166 14.09 -8.10 2.59
CA LEU A 166 14.97 -7.68 3.69
C LEU A 166 15.99 -6.60 3.27
N ASP A 167 16.42 -6.54 2.01
CA ASP A 167 17.17 -5.40 1.44
C ASP A 167 16.28 -4.16 1.28
N SER A 168 15.13 -4.33 0.59
CA SER A 168 14.20 -3.23 0.31
C SER A 168 13.64 -2.59 1.57
N SER A 169 13.39 -3.37 2.64
CA SER A 169 12.91 -2.83 3.92
C SER A 169 13.97 -2.03 4.69
N VAL A 170 15.27 -2.35 4.59
CA VAL A 170 16.32 -1.49 5.17
C VAL A 170 16.35 -0.15 4.45
N LYS A 171 16.43 -0.17 3.12
CA LYS A 171 16.41 1.04 2.28
C LYS A 171 15.18 1.91 2.51
N LEU A 172 14.02 1.30 2.80
CA LEU A 172 12.80 2.03 3.17
C LEU A 172 12.87 2.65 4.57
N LEU A 173 13.51 2.01 5.55
CA LEU A 173 13.75 2.62 6.86
C LEU A 173 14.75 3.79 6.74
N ASP A 174 15.79 3.67 5.90
CA ASP A 174 16.74 4.76 5.61
C ASP A 174 16.05 5.95 4.92
N VAL A 175 15.14 5.67 3.98
CA VAL A 175 14.23 6.65 3.36
C VAL A 175 13.39 7.36 4.43
N CYS A 176 12.76 6.63 5.34
CA CYS A 176 11.97 7.23 6.43
C CYS A 176 12.83 8.09 7.37
N ILE A 177 14.04 7.66 7.73
CA ILE A 177 14.97 8.42 8.58
C ILE A 177 15.38 9.73 7.90
N ALA A 178 15.70 9.68 6.60
CA ALA A 178 16.05 10.86 5.82
C ALA A 178 14.87 11.83 5.67
N LEU A 179 13.66 11.32 5.36
CA LEU A 179 12.42 12.10 5.27
C LEU A 179 12.10 12.79 6.61
N SER A 180 12.04 12.04 7.71
CA SER A 180 11.75 12.58 9.04
C SER A 180 12.84 13.54 9.54
N SER A 181 14.11 13.35 9.12
CA SER A 181 15.17 14.31 9.39
C SER A 181 15.03 15.61 8.60
N GLU A 182 14.43 15.60 7.42
CA GLU A 182 14.15 16.81 6.64
C GLU A 182 12.89 17.52 7.14
N LEU A 183 11.83 16.77 7.47
CA LEU A 183 10.61 17.33 8.07
C LEU A 183 10.91 17.99 9.42
N SER A 184 11.70 17.34 10.27
CA SER A 184 12.21 17.94 11.53
C SER A 184 13.06 19.19 11.28
N ARG A 185 13.83 19.24 10.19
CA ARG A 185 14.63 20.42 9.82
C ARG A 185 13.73 21.58 9.41
N LEU A 186 12.70 21.33 8.60
CA LEU A 186 11.73 22.35 8.19
C LEU A 186 10.91 22.85 9.39
N ASP A 187 10.52 21.95 10.30
CA ASP A 187 9.78 22.29 11.52
C ASP A 187 10.60 23.11 12.52
N GLN A 188 11.91 22.85 12.67
CA GLN A 188 12.81 23.71 13.45
C GLN A 188 12.78 25.19 13.00
N GLY A 189 12.48 25.46 11.73
CA GLY A 189 12.27 26.82 11.23
C GLY A 189 11.08 27.55 11.88
N GLN A 190 10.08 26.83 12.40
CA GLN A 190 8.95 27.43 13.11
C GLN A 190 9.37 28.18 14.37
N LEU A 191 10.47 27.79 15.03
CA LEU A 191 10.99 28.49 16.20
C LEU A 191 11.46 29.91 15.85
N LEU A 192 12.13 30.07 14.71
CA LEU A 192 12.55 31.38 14.18
C LEU A 192 11.32 32.25 13.88
N LEU A 193 10.31 31.68 13.22
CA LEU A 193 9.05 32.37 12.91
C LEU A 193 8.28 32.78 14.19
N GLN A 194 8.20 31.91 15.19
CA GLN A 194 7.56 32.21 16.47
C GLN A 194 8.28 33.34 17.21
N TYR A 195 9.62 33.37 17.17
CA TYR A 195 10.40 34.45 17.77
C TYR A 195 10.23 35.78 17.02
N VAL A 196 10.22 35.76 15.69
CA VAL A 196 9.87 36.93 14.85
C VAL A 196 8.49 37.47 15.21
N LEU A 197 7.47 36.60 15.26
CA LEU A 197 6.09 36.98 15.61
C LEU A 197 5.96 37.54 17.04
N HIS A 198 6.80 37.09 17.98
CA HIS A 198 6.89 37.66 19.32
C HIS A 198 7.51 39.07 19.31
N LEU A 199 8.63 39.26 18.60
CA LEU A 199 9.30 40.57 18.46
C LEU A 199 8.41 41.63 17.77
N THR A 200 7.66 41.22 16.75
CA THR A 200 6.81 42.13 15.95
C THR A 200 5.37 42.26 16.49
N GLY A 201 5.05 41.59 17.60
CA GLY A 201 3.68 41.49 18.13
C GLY A 201 3.16 42.79 18.74
N ILE A 202 2.24 43.48 18.04
CA ILE A 202 1.65 44.77 18.45
C ILE A 202 0.57 44.60 19.55
N SER A 203 0.89 43.88 20.63
CA SER A 203 -0.06 43.55 21.71
C SER A 203 -0.42 44.73 22.63
N ALA A 204 0.48 45.72 22.74
CA ALA A 204 0.27 46.93 23.54
C ALA A 204 0.91 48.16 22.89
N SER A 205 2.23 48.12 22.66
CA SER A 205 2.99 49.15 21.94
C SER A 205 3.24 48.76 20.49
N TYR A 206 3.80 49.69 19.71
CA TYR A 206 4.53 49.36 18.49
C TYR A 206 5.91 48.76 18.87
N PRO A 207 6.52 47.85 18.07
CA PRO A 207 7.86 47.33 18.34
C PRO A 207 8.94 48.41 18.31
N SER A 208 10.03 48.23 19.06
CA SER A 208 11.19 49.12 18.99
C SER A 208 12.05 48.88 17.73
N SER A 209 12.90 49.85 17.37
CA SER A 209 13.87 49.70 16.27
C SER A 209 14.73 48.44 16.45
N GLU A 210 15.25 48.20 17.66
CA GLU A 210 15.99 46.97 18.00
C GLU A 210 15.20 45.68 17.78
N GLN A 211 13.89 45.67 18.10
CA GLN A 211 13.03 44.50 17.89
C GLN A 211 12.82 44.23 16.40
N LEU A 212 12.69 45.27 15.58
CA LEU A 212 12.54 45.16 14.13
C LEU A 212 13.85 44.72 13.45
N VAL A 213 15.00 45.28 13.84
CA VAL A 213 16.33 44.84 13.38
C VAL A 213 16.58 43.38 13.74
N ARG A 214 16.20 42.96 14.96
CA ARG A 214 16.32 41.56 15.39
C ARG A 214 15.36 40.64 14.61
N ALA A 215 14.12 41.06 14.39
CA ALA A 215 13.15 40.31 13.59
C ALA A 215 13.63 40.13 12.14
N HIS A 216 14.21 41.17 11.53
CA HIS A 216 14.83 41.11 10.21
C HIS A 216 15.94 40.03 10.15
N SER A 217 16.83 39.98 11.15
CA SER A 217 17.88 38.96 11.24
C SER A 217 17.32 37.53 11.27
N TYR A 218 16.30 37.27 12.10
CA TYR A 218 15.69 35.94 12.20
C TYR A 218 14.81 35.57 10.99
N ILE A 219 14.26 36.55 10.27
CA ILE A 219 13.63 36.31 8.96
C ILE A 219 14.69 35.88 7.94
N HIS A 220 15.83 36.57 7.86
CA HIS A 220 16.91 36.20 6.95
C HIS A 220 17.45 34.79 7.27
N GLU A 221 17.72 34.50 8.55
CA GLU A 221 18.13 33.17 9.01
C GLU A 221 17.11 32.09 8.62
N TRP A 222 15.81 32.34 8.79
CA TRP A 222 14.76 31.42 8.35
C TRP A 222 14.74 31.20 6.84
N ILE A 223 14.87 32.26 6.04
CA ILE A 223 14.93 32.19 4.56
C ILE A 223 16.15 31.38 4.11
N GLU A 224 17.32 31.58 4.73
CA GLU A 224 18.53 30.81 4.44
C GLU A 224 18.36 29.34 4.82
N HIS A 225 17.80 29.08 6.01
CA HIS A 225 17.52 27.75 6.53
C HIS A 225 16.62 26.95 5.58
N ILE A 226 15.44 27.47 5.19
CA ILE A 226 14.56 26.73 4.25
C ILE A 226 15.19 26.54 2.86
N SER A 227 16.13 27.39 2.45
CA SER A 227 16.72 27.38 1.11
C SER A 227 17.80 26.31 0.88
N LYS A 228 18.33 25.71 1.96
CA LYS A 228 19.44 24.74 1.95
C LYS A 228 19.04 23.43 2.66
N SER A 229 19.07 22.30 1.96
CA SER A 229 19.15 20.97 2.61
C SER A 229 20.37 20.19 2.12
N PRO A 230 21.39 19.97 2.97
CA PRO A 230 22.59 19.20 2.62
C PRO A 230 22.39 17.68 2.76
N LYS A 231 21.21 17.20 3.19
CA LYS A 231 20.95 15.77 3.45
C LYS A 231 20.31 15.03 2.27
N LEU A 232 19.84 15.76 1.26
CA LEU A 232 18.93 15.20 0.26
C LEU A 232 19.57 14.55 -0.96
N ASP A 233 20.85 14.80 -1.23
CA ASP A 233 21.61 14.00 -2.19
C ASP A 233 21.66 12.52 -1.78
N ASN A 234 21.78 12.25 -0.47
CA ASN A 234 21.72 10.89 0.08
C ASN A 234 20.30 10.28 -0.07
N PHE A 235 19.25 11.08 0.14
CA PHE A 235 17.87 10.60 -0.01
C PHE A 235 17.56 10.18 -1.45
N ALA A 236 17.99 10.97 -2.44
CA ALA A 236 17.88 10.62 -3.85
C ALA A 236 18.62 9.30 -4.16
N ALA A 237 19.86 9.16 -3.69
CA ALA A 237 20.67 7.95 -3.90
C ALA A 237 20.04 6.69 -3.27
N ILE A 238 19.44 6.78 -2.07
CA ILE A 238 18.76 5.64 -1.45
C ILE A 238 17.52 5.23 -2.28
N VAL A 239 16.70 6.19 -2.72
CA VAL A 239 15.51 5.91 -3.54
C VAL A 239 15.90 5.30 -4.90
N GLU A 240 16.99 5.75 -5.52
CA GLU A 240 17.52 5.12 -6.73
C GLU A 240 17.99 3.68 -6.47
N SER A 241 18.70 3.42 -5.35
CA SER A 241 19.14 2.07 -4.94
C SER A 241 17.98 1.10 -4.63
N LEU A 242 16.80 1.64 -4.30
CA LEU A 242 15.56 0.89 -4.09
C LEU A 242 14.92 0.50 -5.44
N HIS A 243 14.95 1.39 -6.43
CA HIS A 243 14.52 1.15 -7.80
C HIS A 243 15.40 0.11 -8.52
N GLN A 244 16.72 0.30 -8.49
CA GLN A 244 17.70 -0.59 -9.14
C GLN A 244 17.64 -2.05 -8.64
N GLY A 245 17.05 -2.30 -7.46
CA GLY A 245 16.87 -3.63 -6.88
C GLY A 245 15.83 -4.50 -7.61
N THR A 246 16.23 -5.10 -8.74
CA THR A 246 15.56 -6.16 -9.53
C THR A 246 14.03 -6.10 -9.59
N LEU A 247 13.49 -5.50 -10.67
CA LEU A 247 12.05 -5.46 -10.94
C LEU A 247 11.49 -6.74 -11.59
N ASP A 248 12.32 -7.74 -11.88
CA ASP A 248 11.87 -9.02 -12.45
C ASP A 248 10.93 -9.76 -11.50
N LEU A 249 9.66 -9.93 -11.87
CA LEU A 249 8.70 -10.79 -11.20
C LEU A 249 9.11 -12.28 -11.41
N PRO A 250 9.77 -12.95 -10.44
CA PRO A 250 10.41 -14.22 -10.70
C PRO A 250 9.43 -15.37 -10.42
N LYS A 251 9.84 -16.57 -10.84
CA LYS A 251 8.95 -17.72 -11.03
C LYS A 251 8.60 -18.41 -9.69
N GLY A 252 7.70 -17.80 -8.92
CA GLY A 252 7.20 -18.35 -7.65
C GLY A 252 6.67 -19.78 -7.80
N LYS A 253 6.98 -20.64 -6.82
CA LYS A 253 6.76 -22.09 -6.88
C LYS A 253 5.27 -22.49 -6.86
N SER A 254 4.43 -21.73 -6.15
CA SER A 254 2.98 -21.94 -6.05
C SER A 254 2.18 -20.76 -6.62
N SER A 255 0.89 -20.98 -6.91
CA SER A 255 -0.04 -19.90 -7.32
C SER A 255 -0.16 -18.80 -6.26
N LYS A 256 -0.24 -19.18 -4.98
CA LYS A 256 -0.20 -18.26 -3.83
C LYS A 256 1.06 -17.40 -3.83
N ALA A 257 2.24 -18.03 -3.99
CA ALA A 257 3.50 -17.31 -4.03
C ALA A 257 3.53 -16.32 -5.18
N LYS A 258 3.17 -16.73 -6.41
CA LYS A 258 3.08 -15.82 -7.57
C LYS A 258 2.17 -14.62 -7.32
N ALA A 259 1.00 -14.82 -6.69
CA ALA A 259 0.10 -13.73 -6.33
C ALA A 259 0.71 -12.79 -5.29
N LEU A 260 1.38 -13.31 -4.25
CA LEU A 260 2.10 -12.51 -3.26
C LEU A 260 3.23 -11.68 -3.90
N MET A 261 4.03 -12.26 -4.79
CA MET A 261 5.09 -11.52 -5.47
C MET A 261 4.53 -10.39 -6.34
N ARG A 262 3.38 -10.61 -6.98
CA ARG A 262 2.73 -9.61 -7.83
C ARG A 262 2.13 -8.46 -7.01
N ALA A 263 1.56 -8.77 -5.85
CA ALA A 263 1.10 -7.78 -4.87
C ALA A 263 2.25 -6.94 -4.29
N LEU A 264 3.32 -7.59 -3.82
CA LEU A 264 4.52 -6.92 -3.30
C LEU A 264 5.23 -6.06 -4.35
N TYR A 265 5.30 -6.53 -5.60
CA TYR A 265 5.82 -5.75 -6.73
C TYR A 265 5.05 -4.43 -6.90
N GLY A 266 3.70 -4.48 -6.93
CA GLY A 266 2.88 -3.29 -7.11
C GLY A 266 3.12 -2.22 -6.05
N VAL A 267 3.14 -2.61 -4.77
CA VAL A 267 3.40 -1.66 -3.68
C VAL A 267 4.86 -1.19 -3.67
N LYS A 268 5.84 -2.02 -4.05
CA LYS A 268 7.22 -1.56 -4.24
C LYS A 268 7.29 -0.45 -5.30
N VAL A 269 6.64 -0.64 -6.45
CA VAL A 269 6.58 0.37 -7.53
C VAL A 269 5.99 1.69 -7.02
N MET A 270 4.87 1.66 -6.29
CA MET A 270 4.26 2.89 -5.75
C MET A 270 5.10 3.55 -4.65
N THR A 271 5.77 2.75 -3.81
CA THR A 271 6.64 3.29 -2.76
C THR A 271 7.86 3.99 -3.39
N VAL A 272 8.51 3.36 -4.39
CA VAL A 272 9.58 4.00 -5.17
C VAL A 272 9.07 5.29 -5.83
N PHE A 273 7.88 5.27 -6.44
CA PHE A 273 7.31 6.44 -7.09
C PHE A 273 7.11 7.63 -6.14
N ILE A 274 6.44 7.40 -5.01
CA ILE A 274 6.10 8.46 -4.05
C ILE A 274 7.36 8.97 -3.34
N CYS A 275 8.29 8.10 -2.96
CA CYS A 275 9.57 8.53 -2.40
C CYS A 275 10.45 9.30 -3.40
N ALA A 276 10.41 8.97 -4.69
CA ALA A 276 11.08 9.75 -5.75
C ALA A 276 10.47 11.15 -5.91
N ILE A 277 9.14 11.28 -5.86
CA ILE A 277 8.45 12.58 -5.86
C ILE A 277 8.84 13.39 -4.63
N PHE A 278 8.86 12.78 -3.45
CA PHE A 278 9.24 13.47 -2.20
C PHE A 278 10.69 13.94 -2.27
N SER A 279 11.59 13.11 -2.83
CA SER A 279 13.00 13.46 -3.01
C SER A 279 13.17 14.63 -3.98
N ALA A 280 12.48 14.63 -5.11
CA ALA A 280 12.51 15.76 -6.05
C ALA A 280 11.94 17.05 -5.41
N SER A 281 10.85 16.92 -4.65
CA SER A 281 10.17 18.03 -3.97
C SER A 281 11.04 18.70 -2.90
N LEU A 282 11.64 17.91 -2.01
CA LEU A 282 12.41 18.41 -0.87
C LEU A 282 13.82 18.90 -1.27
N SER A 283 14.44 18.29 -2.29
CA SER A 283 15.79 18.68 -2.76
C SER A 283 15.78 19.94 -3.62
N GLY A 284 14.62 20.29 -4.19
CA GLY A 284 14.54 21.26 -5.28
C GLY A 284 15.11 20.73 -6.61
N CYS A 285 15.34 19.42 -6.76
CA CYS A 285 16.07 18.83 -7.89
C CYS A 285 15.27 17.73 -8.61
N SER A 286 14.88 17.97 -9.87
CA SER A 286 14.12 17.02 -10.67
C SER A 286 14.88 15.75 -11.08
N ARG A 287 16.20 15.67 -10.84
CA ARG A 287 17.04 14.49 -11.13
C ARG A 287 16.59 13.24 -10.36
N ALA A 288 15.94 13.41 -9.20
CA ALA A 288 15.42 12.30 -8.41
C ALA A 288 14.14 11.64 -8.99
N LEU A 289 13.60 12.13 -10.12
CA LEU A 289 12.47 11.49 -10.78
C LEU A 289 12.87 10.21 -11.51
N ILE A 290 12.31 9.10 -11.06
CA ILE A 290 12.49 7.77 -11.64
C ILE A 290 11.35 7.49 -12.62
N ASP A 291 11.69 7.12 -13.87
CA ASP A 291 10.69 6.66 -14.83
C ASP A 291 10.43 5.17 -14.63
N LEU A 292 9.22 4.84 -14.15
CA LEU A 292 8.86 3.47 -13.78
C LEU A 292 8.16 2.81 -14.96
N HIS A 293 8.91 1.99 -15.70
CA HIS A 293 8.34 1.13 -16.72
C HIS A 293 7.57 -0.03 -16.06
N VAL A 294 6.27 -0.12 -16.34
CA VAL A 294 5.34 -1.12 -15.79
C VAL A 294 4.70 -1.89 -16.96
N SER A 295 4.32 -3.15 -16.76
CA SER A 295 3.54 -3.89 -17.77
C SER A 295 2.07 -3.45 -17.78
N ALA A 296 1.43 -3.48 -18.95
CA ALA A 296 0.00 -3.30 -19.09
C ALA A 296 -0.84 -4.41 -18.39
N ASP A 297 -0.20 -5.51 -17.95
CA ASP A 297 -0.86 -6.65 -17.30
C ASP A 297 -1.46 -6.35 -15.90
N PHE A 298 -1.24 -5.16 -15.32
CA PHE A 298 -1.64 -4.80 -13.96
C PHE A 298 -2.89 -3.91 -13.94
N HIS A 299 -3.88 -4.19 -13.08
CA HIS A 299 -5.13 -3.41 -13.04
C HIS A 299 -4.93 -1.94 -12.59
N TRP A 300 -3.78 -1.65 -11.96
CA TRP A 300 -3.35 -0.30 -11.58
C TRP A 300 -2.45 0.41 -12.61
N PHE A 301 -2.15 -0.23 -13.75
CA PHE A 301 -1.27 0.33 -14.81
C PHE A 301 -1.75 1.69 -15.32
N GLU A 302 -3.02 1.78 -15.74
CA GLU A 302 -3.63 3.02 -16.20
C GLU A 302 -3.51 4.13 -15.13
N ALA A 303 -3.86 3.80 -13.88
CA ALA A 303 -3.87 4.75 -12.77
C ALA A 303 -2.47 5.31 -12.43
N VAL A 304 -1.41 4.48 -12.52
CA VAL A 304 -0.04 4.97 -12.29
C VAL A 304 0.49 5.77 -13.46
N CYS A 305 0.19 5.39 -14.72
CA CYS A 305 0.60 6.16 -15.90
C CYS A 305 -0.06 7.54 -15.95
N ASP A 306 -1.36 7.62 -15.62
CA ASP A 306 -2.09 8.89 -15.45
C ASP A 306 -1.41 9.80 -14.43
N LEU A 307 -1.11 9.27 -13.25
CA LEU A 307 -0.51 10.04 -12.16
C LEU A 307 0.94 10.43 -12.48
N GLN A 308 1.72 9.54 -13.11
CA GLN A 308 3.06 9.85 -13.63
C GLN A 308 3.04 11.00 -14.63
N ALA A 309 2.09 11.03 -15.57
CA ALA A 309 1.99 12.10 -16.56
C ALA A 309 1.76 13.47 -15.89
N ILE A 310 0.79 13.54 -14.97
CA ILE A 310 0.43 14.77 -14.25
C ILE A 310 1.58 15.24 -13.36
N VAL A 311 2.22 14.34 -12.62
CA VAL A 311 3.39 14.63 -11.77
C VAL A 311 4.57 15.15 -12.60
N LYS A 312 4.89 14.49 -13.72
CA LYS A 312 5.97 14.92 -14.63
C LYS A 312 5.69 16.30 -15.22
N GLU A 313 4.44 16.61 -15.58
CA GLU A 313 4.05 17.91 -16.10
C GLU A 313 4.14 19.02 -15.03
N GLU A 314 3.64 18.78 -13.81
CA GLU A 314 3.70 19.75 -12.73
C GLU A 314 5.15 20.07 -12.33
N ILE A 315 6.01 19.04 -12.23
CA ILE A 315 7.44 19.25 -11.98
C ILE A 315 8.10 20.03 -13.12
N LYS A 316 7.75 19.74 -14.38
CA LYS A 316 8.24 20.53 -15.53
C LYS A 316 7.78 21.99 -15.48
N ARG A 317 6.59 22.29 -14.95
CA ARG A 317 6.09 23.67 -14.77
C ARG A 317 6.67 24.37 -13.53
N LYS A 318 7.00 23.65 -12.46
CA LYS A 318 7.59 24.20 -11.21
C LYS A 318 9.13 24.28 -11.22
N VAL A 319 9.83 23.69 -12.20
CA VAL A 319 11.29 23.85 -12.36
C VAL A 319 11.60 25.16 -13.09
N VAL A 320 12.20 26.11 -12.38
CA VAL A 320 12.64 27.42 -12.90
C VAL A 320 14.16 27.50 -12.78
N GLY A 321 14.85 27.77 -13.89
CA GLY A 321 16.33 27.85 -13.91
C GLY A 321 17.03 26.54 -13.50
N GLY A 322 16.35 25.40 -13.55
CA GLY A 322 16.87 24.10 -13.10
C GLY A 322 16.60 23.76 -11.63
N LYS A 323 16.08 24.69 -10.82
CA LYS A 323 15.63 24.41 -9.44
C LYS A 323 14.10 24.35 -9.38
N LEU A 324 13.57 23.33 -8.72
CA LEU A 324 12.14 23.21 -8.41
C LEU A 324 11.77 24.21 -7.30
N VAL A 325 10.68 24.94 -7.49
CA VAL A 325 10.11 25.82 -6.45
C VAL A 325 9.60 24.98 -5.27
N LEU A 326 9.89 25.43 -4.05
CA LEU A 326 9.51 24.76 -2.80
C LEU A 326 7.97 24.74 -2.61
N PHE A 327 7.47 23.96 -1.64
CA PHE A 327 6.03 23.79 -1.39
C PHE A 327 5.27 25.12 -1.35
N LYS A 328 4.04 25.14 -1.91
CA LYS A 328 3.16 26.33 -1.92
C LYS A 328 3.07 26.97 -0.53
N GLU A 329 3.03 26.13 0.49
CA GLU A 329 2.83 26.53 1.88
C GLU A 329 4.08 27.15 2.52
N ILE A 330 5.29 26.71 2.14
CA ILE A 330 6.54 27.39 2.55
C ILE A 330 6.72 28.69 1.75
N GLU A 331 6.43 28.69 0.44
CA GLU A 331 6.54 29.90 -0.37
C GLU A 331 5.54 30.98 0.09
N ALA A 332 4.34 30.60 0.56
CA ALA A 332 3.39 31.53 1.19
C ALA A 332 3.95 32.18 2.47
N VAL A 333 4.58 31.39 3.35
CA VAL A 333 5.27 31.92 4.54
C VAL A 333 6.43 32.84 4.13
N LYS A 334 7.22 32.44 3.12
CA LYS A 334 8.34 33.22 2.59
C LYS A 334 7.91 34.55 1.98
N ILE A 335 6.78 34.61 1.27
CA ILE A 335 6.20 35.87 0.78
C ILE A 335 5.76 36.76 1.96
N CYS A 336 5.17 36.21 3.01
CA CYS A 336 4.82 36.98 4.21
C CYS A 336 6.06 37.47 4.97
N ALA A 337 7.09 36.64 5.08
CA ALA A 337 8.36 36.97 5.73
C ALA A 337 9.13 38.06 4.98
N LEU A 338 9.21 37.98 3.65
CA LEU A 338 9.82 39.03 2.80
C LEU A 338 9.09 40.37 2.94
N ARG A 339 7.74 40.38 2.91
CA ARG A 339 6.96 41.61 3.16
C ARG A 339 7.24 42.24 4.53
N LEU A 340 7.43 41.42 5.56
CA LEU A 340 7.75 41.87 6.91
C LEU A 340 9.21 42.39 7.02
N HIS A 341 10.16 41.73 6.36
CA HIS A 341 11.55 42.12 6.23
C HIS A 341 11.71 43.48 5.54
N ASP A 342 11.04 43.68 4.40
CA ASP A 342 11.08 44.94 3.64
C ASP A 342 10.44 46.08 4.44
N LEU A 343 9.35 45.81 5.17
CA LEU A 343 8.71 46.78 6.06
C LEU A 343 9.60 47.13 7.26
N ALA A 344 10.31 46.17 7.85
CA ALA A 344 11.27 46.43 8.93
C ALA A 344 12.42 47.34 8.48
N ASN A 345 12.97 47.10 7.27
CA ASN A 345 14.00 47.95 6.67
C ASN A 345 13.49 49.39 6.44
N HIS A 346 12.28 49.56 5.89
CA HIS A 346 11.68 50.89 5.70
C HIS A 346 11.42 51.67 7.00
N VAL A 347 11.32 51.00 8.16
CA VAL A 347 11.21 51.66 9.46
C VAL A 347 12.59 51.99 10.04
N SER A 348 13.55 51.04 9.99
CA SER A 348 14.89 51.24 10.54
C SER A 348 15.68 52.37 9.86
N CYS A 349 15.44 52.65 8.58
CA CYS A 349 16.12 53.72 7.84
C CYS A 349 15.60 55.15 8.12
N LYS A 350 14.68 55.35 9.09
CA LYS A 350 14.12 56.68 9.41
C LYS A 350 14.76 57.37 10.62
N GLU A 351 15.75 56.76 11.26
CA GLU A 351 16.37 57.27 12.49
C GLU A 351 17.64 58.12 12.22
N GLU A 352 17.51 59.20 11.44
CA GLU A 352 18.52 60.29 11.42
C GLU A 352 18.20 61.36 12.48
N PRO A 353 19.19 61.85 13.26
CA PRO A 353 18.98 62.79 14.35
C PRO A 353 18.94 64.25 13.87
N VAL A 354 17.93 64.62 13.08
CA VAL A 354 17.70 66.02 12.71
C VAL A 354 17.21 66.81 13.94
N GLN A 355 18.00 67.78 14.39
CA GLN A 355 17.55 68.76 15.36
C GLN A 355 16.65 69.82 14.71
N ASP A 356 15.66 70.24 15.48
CA ASP A 356 14.84 71.45 15.36
C ASP A 356 13.56 71.42 14.48
N THR A 357 12.56 72.10 15.06
CA THR A 357 11.29 72.66 14.61
C THR A 357 10.30 71.90 13.70
N ARG A 358 9.05 71.92 14.20
CA ARG A 358 7.79 72.12 13.45
C ARG A 358 7.09 70.91 12.82
N GLY A 359 6.45 70.12 13.69
CA GLY A 359 5.06 69.68 13.47
C GLY A 359 4.82 68.72 12.30
N ILE A 360 5.37 67.50 12.37
CA ILE A 360 5.02 66.41 11.46
C ILE A 360 3.66 65.80 11.85
N ASN A 361 2.83 65.50 10.85
CA ASN A 361 1.44 65.05 11.03
C ASN A 361 1.35 63.69 11.75
N ARG A 362 0.27 63.49 12.52
CA ARG A 362 0.00 62.21 13.22
C ARG A 362 -0.55 61.11 12.31
N GLU A 363 -0.89 61.44 11.07
CA GLU A 363 -1.71 60.61 10.20
C GLU A 363 -0.92 59.46 9.54
N ASP A 364 0.35 59.69 9.15
CA ASP A 364 1.20 58.68 8.51
C ASP A 364 1.52 57.44 9.38
N LYS A 365 1.44 57.58 10.71
CA LYS A 365 1.75 56.49 11.65
C LYS A 365 0.63 55.44 11.76
N VAL A 366 -0.59 55.74 11.32
CA VAL A 366 -1.72 54.79 11.35
C VAL A 366 -1.61 53.76 10.20
N PRO A 367 -1.36 54.16 8.93
CA PRO A 367 -1.05 53.22 7.84
C PRO A 367 0.11 52.27 8.14
N GLU A 368 1.23 52.76 8.69
CA GLU A 368 2.40 51.91 9.00
C GLU A 368 2.09 50.86 10.08
N ARG A 369 1.35 51.24 11.13
CA ARG A 369 0.90 50.31 12.18
C ARG A 369 -0.07 49.26 11.64
N TRP A 370 -1.00 49.64 10.78
CA TRP A 370 -1.92 48.70 10.14
C TRP A 370 -1.20 47.73 9.20
N ARG A 371 -0.28 48.23 8.35
CA ARG A 371 0.52 47.39 7.44
C ARG A 371 1.39 46.37 8.18
N LEU A 372 2.00 46.77 9.30
CA LEU A 372 2.77 45.85 10.15
C LEU A 372 1.85 44.79 10.76
N GLN A 373 0.70 45.20 11.32
CA GLN A 373 -0.26 44.27 11.90
C GLN A 373 -0.76 43.24 10.88
N ASP A 374 -1.12 43.67 9.66
CA ASP A 374 -1.54 42.78 8.57
C ASP A 374 -0.45 41.75 8.23
N CYS A 375 0.79 42.21 8.00
CA CYS A 375 1.93 41.33 7.71
C CYS A 375 2.16 40.30 8.82
N VAL A 376 2.09 40.72 10.09
CA VAL A 376 2.24 39.84 11.25
C VAL A 376 1.07 38.85 11.36
N THR A 377 -0.17 39.25 11.10
CA THR A 377 -1.31 38.31 11.08
C THR A 377 -1.23 37.31 9.94
N ASN A 378 -0.81 37.74 8.74
CA ASN A 378 -0.66 36.88 7.57
C ASN A 378 0.53 35.90 7.74
N LEU A 379 1.64 36.34 8.34
CA LEU A 379 2.75 35.46 8.70
C LEU A 379 2.34 34.44 9.78
N ASN A 380 1.59 34.86 10.81
CA ASN A 380 1.10 33.98 11.87
C ASN A 380 0.14 32.89 11.33
N GLY A 381 -0.78 33.28 10.44
CA GLY A 381 -1.70 32.34 9.79
C GLY A 381 -0.98 31.35 8.86
N THR A 382 -0.06 31.82 8.02
CA THR A 382 0.69 30.93 7.12
C THR A 382 1.67 30.03 7.86
N ALA A 383 2.40 30.55 8.86
CA ALA A 383 3.33 29.76 9.68
C ALA A 383 2.60 28.63 10.45
N LYS A 384 1.44 28.93 11.07
CA LYS A 384 0.60 27.92 11.74
C LYS A 384 0.09 26.84 10.79
N LYS A 385 -0.33 27.20 9.57
CA LYS A 385 -0.73 26.21 8.56
C LYS A 385 0.45 25.29 8.23
N LEU A 386 1.61 25.87 7.94
CA LEU A 386 2.83 25.13 7.62
C LEU A 386 3.25 24.18 8.75
N GLY A 387 3.23 24.63 10.02
CA GLY A 387 3.57 23.77 11.17
C GLY A 387 2.58 22.63 11.38
N HIS A 388 1.29 22.87 11.15
CA HIS A 388 0.27 21.81 11.22
C HIS A 388 0.48 20.74 10.13
N GLU A 389 0.76 21.15 8.89
CA GLU A 389 0.98 20.23 7.77
C GLU A 389 2.31 19.45 7.91
N LEU A 390 3.39 20.11 8.33
CA LEU A 390 4.66 19.44 8.65
C LEU A 390 4.50 18.44 9.80
N GLY A 391 3.79 18.80 10.87
CA GLY A 391 3.50 17.90 11.99
C GLY A 391 2.68 16.68 11.59
N SER A 392 1.64 16.88 10.78
CA SER A 392 0.84 15.78 10.21
C SER A 392 1.70 14.82 9.38
N LEU A 393 2.49 15.37 8.45
CA LEU A 393 3.35 14.60 7.56
C LEU A 393 4.49 13.87 8.30
N SER A 394 5.02 14.47 9.38
CA SER A 394 6.02 13.85 10.25
C SER A 394 5.46 12.66 11.04
N ASN A 395 4.22 12.76 11.54
CA ASN A 395 3.53 11.65 12.19
C ASN A 395 3.30 10.50 11.19
N GLN A 396 2.79 10.80 9.99
CA GLN A 396 2.59 9.80 8.94
C GLN A 396 3.91 9.13 8.51
N ALA A 397 5.03 9.87 8.47
CA ALA A 397 6.36 9.32 8.19
C ALA A 397 6.87 8.38 9.31
N ASN A 398 6.60 8.70 10.58
CA ASN A 398 6.84 7.79 11.70
C ASN A 398 5.97 6.52 11.60
N ASP A 399 4.67 6.66 11.35
CA ASP A 399 3.75 5.52 11.29
C ASP A 399 4.13 4.57 10.14
N PHE A 400 4.59 5.13 9.01
CA PHE A 400 5.13 4.36 7.90
C PHE A 400 6.43 3.62 8.28
N PHE A 401 7.37 4.28 8.97
CA PHE A 401 8.55 3.62 9.54
C PHE A 401 8.16 2.44 10.44
N GLN A 402 7.17 2.60 11.33
CA GLN A 402 6.69 1.52 12.18
C GLN A 402 6.10 0.36 11.38
N ILE A 403 5.30 0.62 10.33
CA ILE A 403 4.75 -0.44 9.46
C ILE A 403 5.88 -1.24 8.78
N ILE A 404 6.89 -0.57 8.23
CA ILE A 404 8.03 -1.25 7.58
C ILE A 404 8.83 -2.08 8.60
N LEU A 405 9.10 -1.52 9.79
CA LEU A 405 9.83 -2.20 10.87
C LEU A 405 9.07 -3.43 11.38
N MET A 406 7.78 -3.28 11.68
CA MET A 406 6.93 -4.40 12.13
C MET A 406 6.79 -5.49 11.07
N GLY A 407 6.69 -5.13 9.78
CA GLY A 407 6.67 -6.10 8.67
C GLY A 407 7.96 -6.90 8.57
N ARG A 408 9.11 -6.22 8.69
CA ARG A 408 10.45 -6.83 8.74
C ARG A 408 10.59 -7.79 9.92
N ASP A 409 10.28 -7.35 11.13
CA ASP A 409 10.46 -8.15 12.34
C ASP A 409 9.50 -9.35 12.37
N ALA A 410 8.26 -9.20 11.87
CA ALA A 410 7.34 -10.31 11.69
C ALA A 410 7.92 -11.38 10.74
N LEU A 411 8.53 -10.99 9.62
CA LEU A 411 9.18 -11.94 8.71
C LEU A 411 10.37 -12.65 9.38
N LEU A 412 11.26 -11.89 10.04
CA LEU A 412 12.43 -12.44 10.73
C LEU A 412 12.05 -13.42 11.86
N CYS A 413 11.00 -13.14 12.63
CA CYS A 413 10.48 -14.05 13.64
C CYS A 413 9.91 -15.34 13.03
N ASN A 414 9.13 -15.25 11.94
CA ASN A 414 8.63 -16.43 11.24
C ASN A 414 9.76 -17.30 10.66
N LEU A 415 10.82 -16.68 10.13
CA LEU A 415 12.00 -17.40 9.63
C LEU A 415 12.74 -18.15 10.75
N ARG A 416 12.91 -17.53 11.93
CA ARG A 416 13.53 -18.18 13.10
C ARG A 416 12.73 -19.41 13.56
N VAL A 417 11.40 -19.28 13.69
CA VAL A 417 10.52 -20.43 14.01
C VAL A 417 10.63 -21.53 12.94
N SER A 418 10.64 -21.14 11.66
CA SER A 418 10.79 -22.05 10.51
C SER A 418 12.19 -22.65 10.34
N ALA A 419 13.17 -22.26 11.17
CA ALA A 419 14.48 -22.89 11.25
C ALA A 419 14.52 -23.91 12.40
N VAL A 420 13.98 -23.56 13.57
CA VAL A 420 13.88 -24.47 14.74
C VAL A 420 13.07 -25.72 14.40
N THR A 421 11.93 -25.58 13.72
CA THR A 421 11.11 -26.74 13.31
C THR A 421 11.80 -27.63 12.27
N ARG A 422 12.79 -27.12 11.53
CA ARG A 422 13.64 -27.89 10.60
C ARG A 422 14.89 -28.51 11.24
N GLN A 423 15.07 -28.35 12.56
CA GLN A 423 16.10 -29.03 13.36
C GLN A 423 15.50 -30.10 14.30
N GLN A 424 14.18 -30.33 14.21
CA GLN A 424 13.42 -31.29 15.03
C GLN A 424 12.87 -32.48 14.21
N TYR A 425 13.25 -32.56 12.93
CA TYR A 425 12.99 -33.61 11.95
C TYR A 425 14.26 -33.90 11.17
#